data_AF-A0A4Q1J6E5-F1
#
_entry.id   AF-A0A4Q1J6E5-F1
#
_cell.length_a   1.000
_cell.length_b   1.000
_cell.length_c   1.000
_cell.angle_alpha   90.00
_cell.angle_beta   90.00
_cell.angle_gamma   90.00
#
_symmetry.space_group_name_H-M   'P 1'
#
loop_
_entity.id
_entity.type
_entity.pdbx_description
1 polymer ?
#
loop_
_entity_poly.entity_id
_entity_poly.type
_entity_poly.pdbx_seq_one_letter_code
_entity_poly.pdbx_strand_id
1 'polypeptide(L)'
;TLFCLSTAFARYSSSAIFGTENDSPTILRGYAEALMQKAWELSPEIFPSADKFTDWSNRFHGLHNAFTCTSVVAGDMQRHARQHFPGVLSSILPLAWA
;
A
#
# COMPACT_ATOMS: atom_id res chain seq x y z
N THR A 1 11.20 -5.49 -1.13
CA THR A 1 10.38 -6.47 -0.38
C THR A 1 9.33 -5.82 0.48
N LEU A 2 9.70 -5.01 1.49
CA LEU A 2 8.73 -4.40 2.42
C LEU A 2 7.65 -3.55 1.72
N PHE A 3 8.02 -2.80 0.69
CA PHE A 3 7.05 -2.06 -0.13
C PHE A 3 5.97 -2.99 -0.73
N CYS A 4 6.35 -4.11 -1.35
CA CYS A 4 5.39 -5.05 -1.93
C CYS A 4 4.54 -5.76 -0.87
N LEU A 5 5.09 -6.04 0.32
CA LEU A 5 4.31 -6.54 1.45
C LEU A 5 3.29 -5.50 1.90
N SER A 6 3.67 -4.22 2.00
CA SER A 6 2.74 -3.13 2.29
C SER A 6 1.61 -3.09 1.27
N THR A 7 1.91 -3.19 -0.03
CA THR A 7 0.89 -3.29 -1.10
C THR A 7 -0.05 -4.47 -0.89
N ALA A 8 0.45 -5.63 -0.49
CA ALA A 8 -0.40 -6.81 -0.22
C ALA A 8 -1.32 -6.59 0.99
N PHE A 9 -0.83 -6.00 2.09
CA PHE A 9 -1.66 -5.68 3.25
C PHE A 9 -2.64 -4.53 2.99
N ALA A 10 -2.27 -3.57 2.14
CA ALA A 10 -3.19 -2.56 1.63
C ALA A 10 -4.34 -3.24 0.87
N ARG A 11 -4.06 -4.20 0.00
CA ARG A 11 -5.07 -5.00 -0.71
C ARG A 11 -5.95 -5.81 0.25
N TYR A 12 -5.36 -6.44 1.26
CA TYR A 12 -6.14 -7.13 2.31
C TYR A 12 -7.15 -6.19 2.98
N SER A 13 -6.74 -4.95 3.29
CA SER A 13 -7.60 -3.97 3.93
C SER A 13 -8.67 -3.35 3.01
N SER A 14 -8.62 -3.62 1.70
CA SER A 14 -9.45 -2.95 0.71
C SER A 14 -10.82 -3.60 0.56
N SER A 15 -11.73 -2.90 -0.13
CA SER A 15 -13.09 -3.38 -0.41
C SER A 15 -13.15 -4.70 -1.18
N ALA A 16 -12.04 -5.13 -1.79
CA ALA A 16 -11.95 -6.37 -2.53
C ALA A 16 -11.75 -7.61 -1.65
N ILE A 17 -11.24 -7.46 -0.42
CA ILE A 17 -10.82 -8.60 0.43
C ILE A 17 -11.50 -8.56 1.80
N PHE A 18 -11.06 -7.70 2.73
CA PHE A 18 -11.60 -7.63 4.10
C PHE A 18 -12.23 -6.27 4.48
N GLY A 19 -12.14 -5.26 3.61
CA GLY A 19 -12.83 -4.00 3.77
C GLY A 19 -14.19 -3.98 3.05
N THR A 20 -14.82 -2.82 3.12
CA THR A 20 -15.95 -2.39 2.29
C THR A 20 -15.58 -1.09 1.58
N GLU A 21 -16.45 -0.56 0.73
CA GLU A 21 -16.18 0.73 0.06
C GLU A 21 -16.04 1.91 1.03
N ASN A 22 -16.63 1.83 2.22
CA ASN A 22 -16.66 2.93 3.18
C ASN A 22 -15.85 2.66 4.46
N ASP A 23 -15.39 1.42 4.66
CA ASP A 23 -14.68 1.02 5.87
C ASP A 23 -13.56 0.04 5.54
N SER A 24 -12.40 0.21 6.16
CA SER A 24 -11.20 -0.61 5.90
C SER A 24 -10.56 -0.98 7.24
N PRO A 25 -10.29 -2.29 7.50
CA PRO A 25 -9.82 -2.75 8.80
C PRO A 25 -8.57 -2.00 9.29
N THR A 26 -8.72 -1.25 10.38
CA THR A 26 -7.69 -0.31 10.87
C THR A 26 -6.37 -1.00 11.17
N ILE A 27 -6.40 -2.22 11.71
CA ILE A 27 -5.17 -2.97 12.03
C ILE A 27 -4.37 -3.34 10.77
N LEU A 28 -5.06 -3.68 9.67
CA LEU A 28 -4.42 -4.02 8.41
C LEU A 28 -3.85 -2.77 7.72
N ARG A 29 -4.58 -1.65 7.82
CA ARG A 29 -4.09 -0.34 7.35
C ARG A 29 -2.82 0.07 8.09
N GLY A 30 -2.83 0.02 9.42
CA GLY A 30 -1.68 0.36 10.25
C GLY A 30 -0.47 -0.53 9.98
N TYR A 31 -0.68 -1.84 9.78
CA TYR A 31 0.41 -2.75 9.44
C TYR A 31 0.98 -2.50 8.04
N ALA A 32 0.13 -2.24 7.04
CA ALA A 32 0.57 -1.84 5.71
C ALA A 32 1.40 -0.55 5.75
N GLU A 33 0.94 0.44 6.51
CA GLU A 33 1.61 1.73 6.70
C GLU A 33 3.00 1.55 7.34
N ALA A 34 3.10 0.79 8.42
CA ALA A 34 4.37 0.53 9.11
C ALA A 34 5.40 -0.17 8.19
N LEU A 35 4.95 -1.13 7.37
CA LEU A 35 5.81 -1.77 6.37
C LEU A 35 6.32 -0.75 5.33
N MET A 36 5.47 0.18 4.91
CA MET A 36 5.84 1.24 3.98
C MET A 36 6.82 2.23 4.60
N GLN A 37 6.59 2.68 5.84
CA GLN A 37 7.53 3.53 6.58
C GLN A 37 8.88 2.85 6.69
N LYS A 38 8.92 1.56 7.04
CA LYS A 38 10.19 0.85 7.15
C LYS A 38 10.90 0.69 5.82
N ALA A 39 10.15 0.55 4.72
CA ALA A 39 10.74 0.57 3.38
C ALA A 39 11.35 1.94 3.04
N TRP A 40 10.68 3.04 3.41
CA TRP A 40 11.18 4.40 3.23
C TRP A 40 12.46 4.66 4.04
N GLU A 41 12.51 4.22 5.30
CA GLU A 41 13.71 4.34 6.13
C GLU A 41 14.93 3.61 5.56
N LEU A 42 14.71 2.47 4.88
CA LEU A 42 15.79 1.66 4.33
C LEU A 42 16.33 2.20 3.01
N SER A 43 15.44 2.68 2.13
CA SER A 43 15.77 3.04 0.75
C SER A 43 14.67 3.94 0.18
N PRO A 44 14.67 5.24 0.50
CA PRO A 44 13.64 6.18 0.03
C PRO A 44 13.66 6.35 -1.50
N GLU A 45 14.75 6.04 -2.17
CA GLU A 45 14.93 6.13 -3.63
C GLU A 45 14.05 5.17 -4.44
N ILE A 46 13.48 4.12 -3.81
CA ILE A 46 12.55 3.22 -4.51
C ILE A 46 11.14 3.84 -4.64
N PHE A 47 10.87 4.95 -3.95
CA PHE A 47 9.57 5.61 -3.97
C PHE A 47 9.52 6.68 -5.07
N PRO A 48 8.34 7.03 -5.60
CA PRO A 48 8.22 8.06 -6.64
C PRO A 48 8.71 9.43 -6.16
N SER A 49 8.35 9.80 -4.92
CA SER A 49 8.73 11.05 -4.26
C SER A 49 8.35 11.02 -2.78
N ALA A 50 8.90 11.95 -1.99
CA ALA A 50 8.49 12.17 -0.59
C ALA A 50 7.02 12.58 -0.45
N ASP A 51 6.51 13.38 -1.40
CA ASP A 51 5.10 13.77 -1.43
C ASP A 51 4.19 12.56 -1.64
N LYS A 52 4.60 11.61 -2.50
CA LYS A 52 3.84 10.39 -2.75
C LYS A 52 3.85 9.44 -1.56
N PHE A 53 4.99 9.31 -0.89
CA PHE A 53 5.07 8.59 0.39
C PHE A 53 4.10 9.19 1.42
N THR A 54 4.07 10.52 1.54
CA THR A 54 3.19 11.23 2.48
C THR A 54 1.70 11.07 2.12
N ASP A 55 1.34 11.17 0.84
CA ASP A 55 -0.03 10.92 0.34
C ASP A 55 -0.51 9.51 0.70
N TRP A 56 0.30 8.48 0.45
CA TRP A 56 -0.05 7.10 0.80
C TRP A 56 -0.19 6.91 2.32
N SER A 57 0.71 7.48 3.13
CA SER A 57 0.63 7.39 4.61
C SER A 57 -0.64 8.07 5.14
N ASN A 58 -0.97 9.26 4.64
CA ASN A 58 -2.20 9.96 5.01
C ASN A 58 -3.47 9.16 4.69
N ARG A 59 -3.50 8.47 3.55
CA ARG A 59 -4.63 7.60 3.16
C ARG A 59 -4.74 6.37 4.04
N PHE A 60 -3.63 5.78 4.50
CA PHE A 60 -3.70 4.70 5.47
C PHE A 60 -4.29 5.16 6.82
N HIS A 61 -4.03 6.39 7.24
CA HIS A 61 -4.58 6.95 8.48
C HIS A 61 -6.00 7.53 8.35
N GLY A 62 -6.51 7.75 7.13
CA GLY A 62 -7.80 8.43 6.92
C GLY A 62 -7.78 9.91 7.33
N LEU A 63 -6.59 10.54 7.28
CA LEU A 63 -6.42 11.96 7.60
C LEU A 63 -6.86 12.85 6.43
N HIS A 64 -7.16 14.12 6.71
CA HIS A 64 -7.48 15.14 5.70
C HIS A 64 -8.72 14.84 4.83
N ASN A 65 -9.78 14.25 5.40
CA ASN A 65 -10.97 13.80 4.67
C ASN A 65 -10.67 12.81 3.54
N ALA A 66 -9.54 12.09 3.62
CA ALA A 66 -9.19 11.09 2.62
C ALA A 66 -10.20 9.94 2.64
N PHE A 67 -10.70 9.57 1.46
CA PHE A 67 -11.52 8.39 1.26
C PHE A 67 -10.79 7.16 1.82
N THR A 68 -11.39 6.47 2.78
CA THR A 68 -10.75 5.42 3.61
C THR A 68 -10.55 4.11 2.86
N CYS A 69 -11.20 3.92 1.71
CA CYS A 69 -11.02 2.73 0.89
C CYS A 69 -9.57 2.64 0.39
N THR A 70 -8.83 1.68 0.93
CA THR A 70 -7.43 1.43 0.57
C THR A 70 -7.27 0.83 -0.83
N SER A 71 -8.36 0.56 -1.56
CA SER A 71 -8.33 0.08 -2.95
C SER A 71 -7.54 1.02 -3.85
N VAL A 72 -7.67 2.34 -3.65
CA VAL A 72 -6.92 3.34 -4.43
C VAL A 72 -5.42 3.28 -4.11
N VAL A 73 -5.06 3.20 -2.82
CA VAL A 73 -3.65 3.13 -2.38
C VAL A 73 -3.01 1.83 -2.85
N ALA A 74 -3.68 0.69 -2.65
CA ALA A 74 -3.20 -0.62 -3.08
C ALA A 74 -2.96 -0.64 -4.59
N GLY A 75 -3.89 -0.08 -5.39
CA GLY A 75 -3.74 0.00 -6.83
C GLY A 75 -2.58 0.90 -7.29
N ASP A 76 -2.41 2.06 -6.66
CA ASP A 76 -1.31 2.99 -6.99
C ASP A 76 0.06 2.40 -6.64
N MET A 77 0.19 1.83 -5.43
CA MET A 77 1.41 1.15 -5.00
C MET A 77 1.73 -0.08 -5.87
N GLN A 78 0.73 -0.88 -6.24
CA GLN A 78 0.92 -2.03 -7.13
C GLN A 78 1.39 -1.59 -8.51
N ARG A 79 0.82 -0.52 -9.07
CA ARG A 79 1.23 0.05 -10.36
C ARG A 79 2.70 0.48 -10.32
N HIS A 80 3.10 1.20 -9.27
CA HIS A 80 4.49 1.62 -9.06
C HIS A 80 5.44 0.41 -8.98
N ALA A 81 5.09 -0.59 -8.16
CA ALA A 81 5.89 -1.79 -8.01
C ALA A 81 6.05 -2.58 -9.31
N ARG A 82 4.98 -2.69 -10.13
CA ARG A 82 5.05 -3.33 -11.45
C ARG A 82 5.99 -2.59 -12.41
N GLN A 83 6.10 -1.28 -12.32
CA GLN A 83 6.95 -0.47 -13.19
C GLN A 83 8.43 -0.55 -12.82
N HIS A 84 8.76 -0.56 -11.52
CA HIS A 84 10.15 -0.39 -11.06
C HIS A 84 10.80 -1.68 -10.53
N PHE A 85 10.03 -2.60 -9.95
CA PHE A 85 10.57 -3.82 -9.36
C PHE A 85 9.58 -5.00 -9.50
N PRO A 86 9.15 -5.34 -10.74
CA PRO A 86 8.12 -6.34 -10.99
C PRO A 86 8.50 -7.74 -10.49
N GLY A 87 9.78 -8.12 -10.54
CA GLY A 87 10.26 -9.42 -10.07
C GLY A 87 10.09 -9.61 -8.55
N VAL A 88 10.23 -8.52 -7.78
CA VAL A 88 9.99 -8.56 -6.33
C VAL A 88 8.49 -8.65 -6.06
N LEU A 89 7.68 -7.88 -6.80
CA LEU A 89 6.23 -7.91 -6.66
C LEU A 89 5.66 -9.31 -6.93
N SER A 90 6.06 -9.96 -8.03
CA SER A 90 5.56 -11.29 -8.39
C SER A 90 5.96 -12.40 -7.41
N SER A 91 7.06 -12.23 -6.68
CA SER A 91 7.50 -13.17 -5.65
C SER A 91 6.72 -13.06 -4.33
N ILE A 92 5.98 -11.97 -4.11
CA ILE A 92 5.33 -11.64 -2.83
C ILE A 92 3.81 -11.59 -2.97
N LEU A 93 3.31 -10.94 -4.02
CA LEU A 93 1.88 -10.73 -4.19
C LEU A 93 1.20 -12.04 -4.63
N PRO A 94 0.12 -12.48 -3.99
CA PRO A 94 -0.62 -13.65 -4.44
C PRO A 94 -1.03 -13.52 -5.91
N LEU A 95 -0.86 -14.60 -6.69
CA LEU A 95 -1.10 -14.57 -8.14
C LEU A 95 -2.52 -14.11 -8.51
N ALA A 96 -3.53 -14.45 -7.69
CA ALA A 96 -4.91 -14.04 -7.91
C ALA A 96 -5.14 -12.51 -7.82
N TRP A 97 -4.17 -11.77 -7.28
CA TRP A 97 -4.25 -10.31 -7.10
C TRP A 97 -3.27 -9.56 -8.01
N ALA A 98 -2.52 -10.30 -8.83
CA ALA A 98 -1.35 -9.85 -9.57
C ALA A 98 -1.63 -8.72 -10.55
#